data_AF-A0A173L266-F1
#
_entry.id   AF-A0A173L266-F1
#
_cell.length_a   1.000
_cell.length_b   1.000
_cell.length_c   1.000
_cell.angle_alpha   90.00
_cell.angle_beta   90.00
_cell.angle_gamma   90.00
#
_symmetry.space_group_name_H-M   'P 1'
#
loop_
_entity.id
_entity.type
_entity.pdbx_description
1 polymer ?
#
loop_
_entity_poly.entity_id
_entity_poly.type
_entity_poly.pdbx_seq_one_letter_code
_entity_poly.pdbx_strand_id
1 'polypeptide(L)'
;MPQENHPIVYLVDYAATTIKLEPHVVNIKNARLYDVPPQLETSGFELVQFETSLQDVLDKAAVQTIFKPEAEWLLAQKLAARQVIMFASLARDMRESANDENLGPATNVHVDHDQATYEYSMTQVMPPEEVEYWLTQHWGAYNVGNRLRLWNLSRSRCAMQEPCSSVT
;
A
#
# COMPACT_ATOMS: atom_id res chain seq x y z
N MET A 1 9.03 -8.92 20.63
CA MET A 1 8.83 -9.84 21.77
C MET A 1 7.38 -10.29 21.76
N PRO A 2 7.05 -11.59 21.89
CA PRO A 2 5.66 -12.04 22.03
C PRO A 2 5.05 -11.40 23.28
N GLN A 3 3.91 -10.73 23.16
CA GLN A 3 3.21 -10.14 24.29
C GLN A 3 2.43 -11.26 25.01
N GLU A 4 2.78 -11.58 26.26
CA GLU A 4 2.36 -12.80 26.97
C GLU A 4 0.84 -13.04 27.08
N ASN A 5 0.02 -11.99 26.97
CA ASN A 5 -1.45 -12.07 27.12
C ASN A 5 -2.23 -11.68 25.86
N HIS A 6 -1.56 -11.48 24.72
CA HIS A 6 -2.23 -11.03 23.50
C HIS A 6 -2.47 -12.17 22.52
N PRO A 7 -3.58 -12.11 21.76
CA PRO A 7 -3.84 -13.07 20.71
C PRO A 7 -2.71 -13.02 19.67
N ILE A 8 -2.13 -14.18 19.36
CA ILE A 8 -1.04 -14.33 18.39
C ILE A 8 -1.68 -14.58 17.03
N VAL A 9 -1.33 -13.75 16.04
CA VAL A 9 -1.75 -13.89 14.66
C VAL A 9 -0.54 -14.31 13.82
N TYR A 10 -0.60 -15.49 13.21
CA TYR A 10 0.30 -15.88 12.14
C TYR A 10 -0.40 -15.65 10.80
N LEU A 11 0.19 -14.81 9.95
CA LEU A 11 -0.40 -14.41 8.66
C LEU A 11 -0.53 -15.58 7.65
N VAL A 12 0.23 -16.65 7.88
CA VAL A 12 0.33 -17.82 6.98
C VAL A 12 -0.12 -19.10 7.67
N ASP A 13 0.21 -19.28 8.96
CA ASP A 13 -0.17 -20.45 9.75
C ASP A 13 -1.40 -20.15 10.63
N TYR A 14 -2.58 -20.15 10.01
CA TYR A 14 -3.84 -19.94 10.73
C TYR A 14 -4.10 -20.99 11.82
N ALA A 15 -3.50 -22.18 11.75
CA ALA A 15 -3.67 -23.21 12.79
C ALA A 15 -2.88 -22.89 14.06
N ALA A 16 -1.74 -22.21 13.92
CA ALA A 16 -0.93 -21.72 15.05
C ALA A 16 -1.47 -20.42 15.67
N THR A 17 -2.42 -19.76 15.00
CA THR A 17 -3.02 -18.50 15.46
C THR A 17 -3.96 -18.75 16.64
N THR A 18 -3.90 -17.90 17.68
CA THR A 18 -4.77 -18.04 18.86
C THR A 18 -6.06 -17.23 18.77
N ILE A 19 -6.21 -16.44 17.69
CA ILE A 19 -7.44 -15.68 17.42
C ILE A 19 -8.56 -16.63 17.01
N LYS A 20 -9.77 -16.40 17.52
CA LYS A 20 -10.96 -17.13 17.09
C LYS A 20 -11.66 -16.32 16.01
N LEU A 21 -11.59 -16.80 14.77
CA LEU A 21 -12.31 -16.20 13.65
C LEU A 21 -13.76 -16.70 13.62
N GLU A 22 -14.71 -15.77 13.57
CA GLU A 22 -16.12 -16.08 13.33
C GLU A 22 -16.48 -15.74 11.87
N PRO A 23 -17.06 -16.68 11.11
CA PRO A 23 -17.53 -16.38 9.77
C PRO A 23 -18.67 -15.34 9.80
N HIS A 24 -18.48 -14.22 9.12
CA HIS A 24 -19.51 -13.22 8.92
C HIS A 24 -19.75 -12.96 7.44
N VAL A 25 -21.03 -12.84 7.06
CA VAL A 25 -21.40 -12.36 5.73
C VAL A 25 -21.30 -10.84 5.72
N VAL A 26 -20.44 -10.31 4.86
CA VAL A 26 -20.24 -8.86 4.70
C VAL A 26 -20.65 -8.43 3.30
N ASN A 27 -21.35 -7.30 3.21
CA ASN A 27 -21.71 -6.70 1.94
C ASN A 27 -20.54 -5.89 1.38
N ILE A 28 -19.93 -6.37 0.30
CA ILE A 28 -18.82 -5.69 -0.36
C ILE A 28 -19.38 -4.76 -1.46
N LYS A 29 -19.00 -3.48 -1.42
CA LYS A 29 -19.36 -2.48 -2.43
C LYS A 29 -18.12 -1.94 -3.12
N ASN A 30 -18.27 -1.60 -4.40
CA ASN A 30 -17.21 -0.95 -5.16
C ASN A 30 -17.25 0.56 -4.92
N ALA A 31 -16.37 1.06 -4.03
CA ALA A 31 -16.27 2.48 -3.68
C ALA A 31 -15.93 3.40 -4.89
N ARG A 32 -15.44 2.85 -6.01
CA ARG A 32 -15.21 3.63 -7.25
C ARG A 32 -16.49 4.12 -7.91
N LEU A 33 -17.64 3.55 -7.55
CA LEU A 33 -18.94 3.86 -8.13
C LEU A 33 -19.74 4.86 -7.29
N TYR A 34 -19.14 5.41 -6.23
CA TYR A 34 -19.83 6.37 -5.36
C TYR A 34 -19.73 7.77 -5.95
N ASP A 35 -20.84 8.51 -5.90
CA ASP A 35 -20.91 9.91 -6.37
C ASP A 35 -19.96 10.81 -5.56
N VAL A 36 -19.87 10.54 -4.25
CA VAL A 36 -18.88 11.15 -3.36
C VAL A 36 -17.87 10.07 -2.96
N PRO A 37 -16.60 10.18 -3.38
CA PRO A 37 -15.59 9.20 -3.01
C PRO A 37 -15.30 9.27 -1.50
N PRO A 38 -14.91 8.15 -0.87
CA PRO A 38 -14.50 8.12 0.52
C PRO A 38 -13.29 9.03 0.74
N GLN A 39 -13.33 9.78 1.84
CA GLN A 39 -12.27 10.70 2.25
C GLN A 39 -11.61 10.19 3.53
N LEU A 40 -10.30 10.41 3.62
CA LEU A 40 -9.49 9.93 4.74
C LEU A 40 -10.05 10.38 6.09
N GLU A 41 -10.40 11.66 6.23
CA GLU A 41 -10.87 12.25 7.48
C GLU A 41 -12.20 11.68 7.99
N THR A 42 -13.10 11.28 7.08
CA THR A 42 -14.45 10.82 7.43
C THR A 42 -14.57 9.31 7.45
N SER A 43 -13.77 8.63 6.64
CA SER A 43 -13.91 7.19 6.38
C SER A 43 -12.69 6.38 6.82
N GLY A 44 -11.58 7.02 7.16
CA GLY A 44 -10.32 6.35 7.50
C GLY A 44 -9.57 5.79 6.27
N PHE A 45 -10.06 6.04 5.06
CA PHE A 45 -9.40 5.68 3.81
C PHE A 45 -9.82 6.63 2.69
N GLU A 46 -8.94 6.78 1.69
CA GLU A 46 -9.19 7.57 0.48
C GLU A 46 -8.76 6.75 -0.74
N LEU A 47 -9.50 6.91 -1.85
CA LEU A 47 -9.05 6.43 -3.15
C LEU A 47 -8.35 7.56 -3.90
N VAL A 48 -7.04 7.42 -4.10
CA VAL A 48 -6.23 8.40 -4.83
C VAL A 48 -5.89 7.87 -6.22
N GLN A 49 -6.09 8.71 -7.25
CA GLN A 49 -5.55 8.44 -8.58
C GLN A 49 -4.14 9.04 -8.67
N PHE A 50 -3.18 8.21 -9.00
CA PHE A 50 -1.78 8.59 -9.18
C PHE A 50 -1.17 7.71 -10.27
N GLU A 51 -0.49 8.32 -11.22
CA GLU A 51 0.25 7.62 -12.27
C GLU A 51 1.70 7.48 -11.82
N THR A 52 2.14 6.24 -11.64
CA THR A 52 3.51 5.90 -11.23
C THR A 52 4.37 5.62 -12.45
N SER A 53 5.66 5.94 -12.37
CA SER A 53 6.63 5.57 -13.40
C SER A 53 7.02 4.09 -13.32
N LEU A 54 6.57 3.37 -12.28
CA LEU A 54 6.82 1.94 -12.11
C LEU A 54 6.14 1.13 -13.22
N GLN A 55 6.93 0.38 -13.99
CA GLN A 55 6.44 -0.44 -15.10
C GLN A 55 6.15 -1.88 -14.69
N ASP A 56 6.94 -2.45 -13.77
CA ASP A 56 6.80 -3.82 -13.29
C ASP A 56 6.83 -3.86 -11.76
N VAL A 57 5.77 -4.40 -11.16
CA VAL A 57 5.65 -4.55 -9.70
C VAL A 57 6.49 -5.68 -9.13
N LEU A 58 6.95 -6.60 -9.98
CA LEU A 58 7.78 -7.73 -9.56
C LEU A 58 9.27 -7.35 -9.54
N ASP A 59 9.64 -6.24 -10.19
CA ASP A 59 10.98 -5.67 -10.07
C ASP A 59 11.13 -4.96 -8.71
N LYS A 60 11.67 -5.69 -7.74
CA LYS A 60 11.91 -5.19 -6.37
C LYS A 60 12.81 -3.96 -6.36
N ALA A 61 13.79 -3.86 -7.26
CA ALA A 61 14.66 -2.70 -7.32
C ALA A 61 13.91 -1.48 -7.83
N ALA A 62 13.07 -1.63 -8.85
CA ALA A 62 12.21 -0.55 -9.34
C ALA A 62 11.16 -0.13 -8.30
N VAL A 63 10.59 -1.07 -7.53
CA VAL A 63 9.67 -0.73 -6.43
C VAL A 63 10.38 0.15 -5.38
N GLN A 64 11.62 -0.17 -5.01
CA GLN A 64 12.37 0.60 -4.02
C GLN A 64 12.86 1.96 -4.54
N THR A 65 13.26 2.04 -5.81
CA THR A 65 13.90 3.24 -6.38
C THR A 65 12.94 4.18 -7.10
N ILE A 66 11.76 3.69 -7.49
CA ILE A 66 10.74 4.47 -8.23
C ILE A 66 9.47 4.61 -7.39
N PHE A 67 8.80 3.50 -7.09
CA PHE A 67 7.46 3.55 -6.49
C PHE A 67 7.48 4.08 -5.06
N LYS A 68 8.43 3.63 -4.22
CA LYS A 68 8.54 4.08 -2.84
C LYS A 68 8.72 5.61 -2.76
N PRO A 69 9.70 6.23 -3.44
CA PRO A 69 9.83 7.69 -3.45
C PRO A 69 8.60 8.43 -3.98
N GLU A 70 7.97 7.93 -5.05
CA GLU A 70 6.76 8.52 -5.61
C GLU A 70 5.58 8.48 -4.62
N ALA A 71 5.40 7.37 -3.91
CA ALA A 71 4.35 7.20 -2.92
C ALA A 71 4.61 8.01 -1.64
N GLU A 72 5.86 8.08 -1.16
CA GLU A 72 6.26 8.96 -0.05
C GLU A 72 5.96 10.43 -0.38
N TRP A 73 6.31 10.87 -1.59
CA TRP A 73 6.01 12.22 -2.05
C TRP A 73 4.49 12.50 -2.10
N LEU A 74 3.72 11.57 -2.68
CA LEU A 74 2.25 11.71 -2.75
C LEU A 74 1.62 11.83 -1.36
N LEU A 75 2.03 10.97 -0.44
CA LEU A 75 1.53 10.97 0.94
C LEU A 75 1.94 12.24 1.69
N ALA A 76 3.17 12.72 1.52
CA ALA A 76 3.61 13.96 2.16
C ALA A 76 2.73 15.15 1.73
N GLN A 77 2.41 15.23 0.45
CA GLN A 77 1.53 16.27 -0.10
C GLN A 77 0.09 16.14 0.41
N LYS A 78 -0.44 14.90 0.47
CA LYS A 78 -1.83 14.63 0.88
C LYS A 78 -2.07 14.86 2.36
N LEU A 79 -1.12 14.46 3.19
CA LEU A 79 -1.23 14.48 4.65
C LEU A 79 -0.64 15.76 5.27
N ALA A 80 -0.08 16.65 4.44
CA ALA A 80 0.76 17.76 4.89
C ALA A 80 1.86 17.30 5.86
N ALA A 81 2.36 16.07 5.66
CA ALA A 81 3.34 15.47 6.53
C ALA A 81 4.72 16.03 6.24
N ARG A 82 5.46 16.36 7.31
CA ARG A 82 6.85 16.83 7.20
C ARG A 82 7.79 15.74 6.69
N GLN A 83 7.50 14.49 7.03
CA GLN A 83 8.28 13.32 6.65
C GLN A 83 7.33 12.14 6.45
N VAL A 84 7.58 11.35 5.42
CA VAL A 84 6.89 10.08 5.16
C VAL A 84 7.93 9.03 4.85
N ILE A 85 7.74 7.85 5.44
CA ILE A 85 8.67 6.75 5.31
C ILE A 85 7.87 5.49 5.04
N MET A 86 8.20 4.81 3.96
CA MET A 86 7.65 3.51 3.63
C MET A 86 8.63 2.40 4.00
N PHE A 87 8.12 1.36 4.65
CA PHE A 87 8.87 0.17 5.01
C PHE A 87 8.00 -1.08 4.79
N ALA A 88 8.63 -2.26 4.87
CA ALA A 88 7.97 -3.58 4.80
C ALA A 88 6.95 -3.75 3.65
N SER A 89 7.35 -3.40 2.42
CA SER A 89 6.51 -3.63 1.24
C SER A 89 6.33 -5.13 0.98
N LEU A 90 5.07 -5.60 0.93
CA LEU A 90 4.74 -6.98 0.59
C LEU A 90 4.05 -7.07 -0.76
N ALA A 91 4.53 -7.98 -1.62
CA ALA A 91 3.84 -8.37 -2.84
C ALA A 91 2.68 -9.32 -2.52
N ARG A 92 1.66 -9.36 -3.38
CA ARG A 92 0.57 -10.35 -3.31
C ARG A 92 0.75 -11.45 -4.35
N ASP A 93 1.99 -11.88 -4.53
CA ASP A 93 2.33 -12.92 -5.49
C ASP A 93 2.49 -14.27 -4.79
N MET A 94 1.48 -15.12 -4.90
CA MET A 94 1.46 -16.44 -4.27
C MET A 94 2.52 -17.41 -4.82
N ARG A 95 3.27 -17.01 -5.85
CA ARG A 95 4.42 -17.78 -6.37
C ARG A 95 5.68 -17.57 -5.52
N GLU A 96 5.76 -16.50 -4.74
CA GLU A 96 6.87 -16.29 -3.81
C GLU A 96 6.65 -17.09 -2.52
N SER A 97 7.69 -17.78 -2.05
CA SER A 97 7.70 -18.41 -0.73
C SER A 97 8.42 -17.51 0.27
N ALA A 98 7.98 -17.53 1.53
CA ALA A 98 8.71 -16.86 2.61
C ALA A 98 10.13 -17.44 2.77
N ASN A 99 11.09 -16.58 3.09
CA ASN A 99 12.46 -16.90 3.44
C ASN A 99 13.02 -15.83 4.40
N ASP A 100 14.30 -15.92 4.77
CA ASP A 100 14.92 -15.00 5.75
C ASP A 100 14.89 -13.51 5.31
N GLU A 101 14.77 -13.25 4.00
CA GLU A 101 14.76 -11.91 3.40
C GLU A 101 13.37 -11.46 2.94
N ASN A 102 12.38 -12.36 2.90
CA ASN A 102 11.06 -12.13 2.34
C ASN A 102 9.98 -12.80 3.21
N LEU A 103 9.02 -12.02 3.69
CA LEU A 103 7.89 -12.54 4.48
C LEU A 103 6.89 -13.35 3.63
N GLY A 104 7.10 -13.45 2.32
CA GLY A 104 6.20 -14.11 1.40
C GLY A 104 5.00 -13.22 1.04
N PRO A 105 3.98 -13.77 0.37
CA PRO A 105 2.87 -13.01 -0.14
C PRO A 105 1.99 -12.48 0.98
N ALA A 106 1.53 -11.23 0.85
CA ALA A 106 0.49 -10.69 1.72
C ALA A 106 -0.85 -11.39 1.44
N THR A 107 -1.31 -12.17 2.42
CA THR A 107 -2.57 -12.95 2.38
C THR A 107 -3.79 -12.15 2.84
N ASN A 108 -3.60 -11.13 3.69
CA ASN A 108 -4.66 -10.28 4.24
C ASN A 108 -4.73 -8.92 3.56
N VAL A 109 -5.91 -8.30 3.47
CA VAL A 109 -6.10 -6.98 2.85
C VAL A 109 -5.31 -5.90 3.57
N HIS A 110 -5.27 -5.98 4.91
CA HIS A 110 -4.50 -5.10 5.78
C HIS A 110 -3.24 -5.84 6.27
N VAL A 111 -2.14 -5.11 6.39
CA VAL A 111 -0.92 -5.58 7.04
C VAL A 111 -0.65 -4.59 8.17
N ASP A 112 -1.42 -4.75 9.23
CA ASP A 112 -1.36 -3.84 10.37
C ASP A 112 -0.24 -4.26 11.31
N HIS A 113 0.53 -3.27 11.73
CA HIS A 113 1.60 -3.41 12.71
C HIS A 113 1.19 -2.72 14.01
N ASP A 114 1.72 -3.21 15.14
CA ASP A 114 1.60 -2.50 16.41
C ASP A 114 2.63 -1.36 16.49
N GLN A 115 2.47 -0.49 17.49
CA GLN A 115 3.37 0.64 17.71
C GLN A 115 4.84 0.19 17.84
N ALA A 116 5.11 -0.86 18.59
CA ALA A 116 6.47 -1.37 18.78
C ALA A 116 7.12 -1.80 17.45
N THR A 117 6.34 -2.38 16.54
CA THR A 117 6.82 -2.76 15.21
C THR A 117 7.11 -1.53 14.34
N TYR A 118 6.29 -0.47 14.42
CA TYR A 118 6.58 0.79 13.73
C TYR A 118 7.87 1.42 14.24
N GLU A 119 8.03 1.54 15.56
CA GLU A 119 9.23 2.07 16.21
C GLU A 119 10.48 1.28 15.82
N TYR A 120 10.40 -0.05 15.85
CA TYR A 120 11.48 -0.91 15.37
C TYR A 120 11.77 -0.67 13.89
N SER A 121 10.74 -0.63 13.04
CA SER A 121 10.92 -0.45 11.60
C SER A 121 11.58 0.88 11.26
N MET A 122 11.28 1.94 12.01
CA MET A 122 11.98 3.24 11.90
C MET A 122 13.49 3.08 12.10
N THR A 123 13.94 2.31 13.09
CA THR A 123 15.39 2.04 13.32
C THR A 123 16.06 1.28 12.18
N GLN A 124 15.28 0.59 11.33
CA GLN A 124 15.82 -0.18 10.20
C GLN A 124 15.98 0.67 8.94
N VAL A 125 15.29 1.80 8.84
CA VAL A 125 15.21 2.61 7.62
C VAL A 125 15.71 4.05 7.78
N MET A 126 16.05 4.47 9.00
CA MET A 126 16.55 5.81 9.31
C MET A 126 17.79 5.79 10.20
N PRO A 127 18.60 6.87 10.17
CA PRO A 127 19.67 7.08 11.14
C PRO A 127 19.13 7.15 12.59
N PRO A 128 19.83 6.57 13.59
CA PRO A 128 19.36 6.54 14.98
C PRO A 128 18.96 7.90 15.56
N GLU A 129 19.73 8.95 15.25
CA GLU A 129 19.47 10.32 15.69
C GLU A 129 18.16 10.90 15.13
N GLU A 130 17.78 10.52 13.91
CA GLU A 130 16.50 10.93 13.33
C GLU A 130 15.35 10.16 13.96
N VAL A 131 15.54 8.85 14.23
CA VAL A 131 14.52 8.03 14.89
C VAL A 131 14.17 8.60 16.26
N GLU A 132 15.18 8.90 17.09
CA GLU A 132 14.96 9.46 18.42
C GLU A 132 14.16 10.76 18.34
N TYR A 133 14.50 11.65 17.40
CA TYR A 133 13.75 12.88 17.19
C TYR A 133 12.30 12.61 16.75
N TRP A 134 12.08 11.82 15.69
CA TRP A 134 10.75 11.62 15.12
C TRP A 134 9.79 10.87 16.03
N LEU A 135 10.29 9.96 16.86
CA LEU A 135 9.46 9.25 17.85
C LEU A 135 8.90 10.17 18.95
N THR A 136 9.51 11.34 19.17
CA THR A 136 8.95 12.35 20.08
C THR A 136 7.87 13.23 19.43
N GLN A 137 7.70 13.16 18.11
CA GLN A 137 6.73 13.96 17.36
C GLN A 137 5.40 13.22 17.18
N HIS A 138 4.40 13.92 16.65
CA HIS A 138 3.16 13.27 16.22
C HIS A 138 3.40 12.48 14.93
N TRP A 139 3.04 11.21 14.95
CA TRP A 139 3.13 10.34 13.79
C TRP A 139 1.83 9.52 13.64
N GLY A 140 1.61 9.03 12.43
CA GLY A 140 0.48 8.18 12.09
C GLY A 140 0.90 7.12 11.09
N ALA A 141 0.22 5.98 11.11
CA ALA A 141 0.50 4.86 10.23
C ALA A 141 -0.59 4.71 9.17
N TYR A 142 -0.16 4.47 7.93
CA TYR A 142 -1.06 4.34 6.78
C TYR A 142 -0.69 3.12 5.95
N ASN A 143 -1.70 2.30 5.63
CA ASN A 143 -1.55 1.24 4.64
C ASN A 143 -1.70 1.83 3.23
N VAL A 144 -0.77 1.50 2.34
CA VAL A 144 -0.84 1.89 0.93
C VAL A 144 -1.03 0.65 0.06
N GLY A 145 -2.19 0.56 -0.59
CA GLY A 145 -2.48 -0.51 -1.55
C GLY A 145 -2.35 -0.02 -2.99
N ASN A 146 -1.37 -0.54 -3.74
CA ASN A 146 -1.27 -0.27 -5.17
C ASN A 146 -2.15 -1.25 -5.97
N ARG A 147 -2.98 -0.73 -6.87
CA ARG A 147 -3.58 -1.49 -7.97
C ARG A 147 -3.07 -0.93 -9.29
N LEU A 148 -1.98 -1.48 -9.81
CA LEU A 148 -1.54 -1.17 -11.16
C LEU A 148 -2.53 -1.75 -12.17
N ARG A 149 -3.21 -0.86 -12.90
CA ARG A 149 -3.80 -1.20 -14.20
C ARG A 149 -2.73 -0.90 -15.25
N LEU A 150 -2.06 -1.93 -15.74
CA LEU A 150 -1.25 -1.83 -16.94
C LEU A 150 -2.19 -1.51 -18.13
N TRP A 151 -2.32 -0.23 -18.47
CA TRP A 151 -2.78 0.14 -19.80
C TRP A 151 -1.61 -0.08 -20.73
N ASN A 152 -1.61 -1.22 -21.42
CA ASN A 152 -0.73 -1.45 -22.54
C ASN A 152 -1.19 -0.54 -23.70
N LEU A 153 -0.94 0.76 -23.58
CA LEU A 153 -1.09 1.73 -24.66
C LEU A 153 0.05 1.49 -25.64
N SER A 154 -0.09 0.44 -26.45
CA SER A 154 0.63 0.40 -27.71
C SER A 154 0.25 1.67 -28.48
N ARG A 155 1.22 2.58 -28.59
CA ARG A 155 1.13 3.77 -29.42
C ARG A 155 0.70 3.35 -30.82
N SER A 156 -0.50 3.73 -31.22
CA SER A 156 -0.81 3.97 -32.63
C SER A 156 -1.19 5.44 -32.78
N ARG A 157 -0.17 6.26 -33.02
CA ARG A 157 -0.32 7.60 -33.58
C ARG A 157 -0.60 7.45 -35.07
N CYS A 158 -1.82 7.78 -35.49
CA CYS A 158 -2.27 8.31 -36.80
C CYS A 158 -3.80 8.15 -36.82
N ALA A 159 -4.64 9.15 -37.10
CA ALA A 159 -4.46 10.42 -37.74
C ALA A 159 -5.49 11.43 -37.21
N MET A 160 -5.08 12.70 -37.08
CA MET A 160 -5.99 13.83 -37.21
C MET A 160 -6.29 14.02 -38.70
N GLN A 161 -7.57 14.03 -39.08
CA GLN A 161 -8.17 15.04 -39.97
C GLN A 161 -9.69 14.81 -40.05
N GLU A 162 -10.43 15.83 -39.61
CA GLU A 162 -11.89 16.03 -39.71
C GLU A 162 -12.35 16.33 -41.17
N PRO A 163 -13.63 16.69 -41.46
CA PRO A 163 -14.92 16.13 -41.02
C PRO A 163 -15.91 15.93 -42.21
N CYS A 164 -17.09 15.37 -41.88
CA CYS A 164 -18.42 15.61 -42.47
C CYS A 164 -18.57 15.75 -44.00
N SER A 165 -19.26 14.79 -44.61
CA SER A 165 -20.08 15.04 -45.81
C SER A 165 -21.27 14.10 -45.81
N SER A 166 -22.45 14.69 -45.62
CA SER A 166 -23.76 14.11 -45.92
C SER A 166 -23.85 13.72 -47.39
N VAL A 167 -24.36 12.53 -47.69
CA VAL A 167 -25.01 12.27 -48.97
C VAL A 167 -26.31 11.50 -48.70
N THR A 168 -27.34 12.01 -49.36
CA THR A 168 -28.75 11.66 -49.37
C THR A 168 -29.02 10.29 -50.00
#